data_AF-A0A9E0UR29-F1
#
_entry.id   AF-A0A9E0UR29-F1
#
_cell.length_a   1.000
_cell.length_b   1.000
_cell.length_c   1.000
_cell.angle_alpha   90.00
_cell.angle_beta   90.00
_cell.angle_gamma   90.00
#
_symmetry.space_group_name_H-M   'P 1'
#
loop_
_entity.id
_entity.type
_entity.pdbx_description
1 polymer ?
#
loop_
_entity_poly.entity_id
_entity_poly.type
_entity_poly.pdbx_seq_one_letter_code
_entity_poly.pdbx_strand_id
1 'polypeptide(L)'
;MKALKYLFSIFAAACTLGAQTAKSPELALGDIVKFGDKSYMVVFNFDNYPKYEEFQRNTLIMKNTNAAILDLIDKIGKESDPVAKTNLERQLKQFQDEFDINDKTMQRGYNFSSKRNYMLMFLKTNICIPISKEEFSQFQFKSGEKINPLDIVSKDGAHYMRKTSIDGFSENTQFQKVLRDSLTYRSELAQLRKRLDNNSNLKEVSEISEKIAELEKALKQSEQELFTKYGLKG
;
A
#
# COMPACT_ATOMS: atom_id res chain seq x y z
N MET A 1 -32.72 -55.03 45.10
CA MET A 1 -31.78 -54.47 46.09
C MET A 1 -30.67 -53.73 45.35
N LYS A 2 -30.50 -52.44 45.67
CA LYS A 2 -29.33 -51.54 45.54
C LYS A 2 -28.49 -51.66 44.24
N ALA A 3 -28.60 -50.70 43.31
CA ALA A 3 -27.85 -49.41 43.28
C ALA A 3 -26.35 -49.66 43.04
N LEU A 4 -25.64 -49.01 42.12
CA LEU A 4 -25.62 -47.56 41.86
C LEU A 4 -24.75 -47.30 40.59
N LYS A 5 -25.15 -46.29 39.82
CA LYS A 5 -24.39 -45.26 39.04
C LYS A 5 -22.87 -45.49 38.97
N TYR A 6 -22.20 -45.32 37.82
CA TYR A 6 -21.92 -44.01 37.25
C TYR A 6 -21.56 -44.09 35.75
N LEU A 7 -22.36 -43.37 34.95
CA LEU A 7 -21.87 -42.62 33.79
C LEU A 7 -20.87 -41.56 34.29
N PHE A 8 -19.69 -41.50 33.69
CA PHE A 8 -18.92 -40.26 33.65
C PHE A 8 -18.38 -40.04 32.24
N SER A 9 -19.05 -39.12 31.56
CA SER A 9 -18.50 -38.29 30.50
C SER A 9 -17.17 -37.71 30.97
N ILE A 10 -16.07 -38.00 30.27
CA ILE A 10 -14.85 -37.22 30.43
C ILE A 10 -14.85 -36.17 29.34
N PHE A 11 -14.90 -34.94 29.83
CA PHE A 11 -14.93 -33.68 29.13
C PHE A 11 -13.85 -33.61 28.04
N ALA A 12 -14.26 -33.12 26.88
CA ALA A 12 -13.36 -32.40 26.00
C ALA A 12 -12.79 -31.22 26.80
N ALA A 13 -11.56 -31.37 27.28
CA ALA A 13 -10.73 -30.23 27.62
C ALA A 13 -10.36 -29.55 26.30
N ALA A 14 -11.30 -28.76 25.76
CA ALA A 14 -10.94 -27.66 24.92
C ALA A 14 -10.02 -26.78 25.75
N CYS A 15 -8.72 -26.93 25.57
CA CYS A 15 -7.79 -25.86 25.89
C CYS A 15 -8.21 -24.69 25.01
N THR A 16 -9.12 -23.86 25.54
CA THR A 16 -9.21 -22.47 25.20
C THR A 16 -7.88 -21.86 25.62
N LEU A 17 -6.85 -22.07 24.82
CA LEU A 17 -5.83 -21.06 24.62
C LEU A 17 -6.63 -19.87 24.13
N GLY A 18 -7.03 -19.02 25.07
CA GLY A 18 -7.39 -17.67 24.74
C GLY A 18 -6.25 -17.17 23.88
N ALA A 19 -6.55 -16.94 22.60
CA ALA A 19 -5.70 -16.15 21.76
C ALA A 19 -5.65 -14.79 22.47
N GLN A 20 -4.69 -14.65 23.38
CA GLN A 20 -4.09 -13.36 23.65
C GLN A 20 -3.72 -12.89 22.25
N THR A 21 -4.50 -11.94 21.74
CA THR A 21 -4.11 -11.16 20.59
C THR A 21 -2.77 -10.57 20.97
N ALA A 22 -1.70 -11.25 20.56
CA ALA A 22 -0.36 -10.73 20.66
C ALA A 22 -0.43 -9.43 19.86
N LYS A 23 -0.58 -8.31 20.58
CA LYS A 23 -0.37 -6.99 19.99
C LYS A 23 1.00 -7.11 19.35
N SER A 24 1.03 -7.08 18.02
CA SER A 24 2.28 -7.03 17.28
C SER A 24 3.10 -5.90 17.91
N PRO A 25 4.38 -6.14 18.28
CA PRO A 25 5.17 -5.14 18.98
C PRO A 25 5.15 -3.85 18.15
N GLU A 26 4.66 -2.79 18.77
CA GLU A 26 4.61 -1.46 18.19
C GLU A 26 6.04 -0.99 18.02
N LEU A 27 6.52 -0.94 16.78
CA LEU A 27 7.90 -0.55 16.49
C LEU A 27 8.11 0.91 16.88
N ALA A 28 9.04 1.15 17.80
CA ALA A 28 9.38 2.46 18.31
C ALA A 28 10.43 3.15 17.43
N LEU A 29 10.50 4.48 17.53
CA LEU A 29 11.59 5.24 16.91
C LEU A 29 12.94 4.74 17.44
N GLY A 30 13.86 4.45 16.53
CA GLY A 30 15.19 3.90 16.82
C GLY A 30 15.27 2.37 16.74
N ASP A 31 14.14 1.66 16.67
CA ASP A 31 14.16 0.20 16.54
C ASP A 31 14.82 -0.24 15.23
N ILE A 32 15.57 -1.34 15.27
CA ILE A 32 16.20 -1.93 14.08
C ILE A 32 15.36 -3.11 13.59
N VAL A 33 14.97 -3.06 12.32
CA VAL A 33 14.17 -4.07 11.64
C VAL A 33 14.97 -4.68 10.51
N LYS A 34 14.97 -6.01 10.41
CA LYS A 34 15.55 -6.72 9.26
C LYS A 34 14.51 -6.94 8.18
N PHE A 35 14.88 -6.65 6.93
CA PHE A 35 14.06 -6.93 5.76
C PHE A 35 14.95 -7.47 4.63
N GLY A 36 14.74 -8.75 4.30
CA GLY A 36 15.69 -9.51 3.49
C GLY A 36 17.09 -9.49 4.13
N ASP A 37 18.11 -9.16 3.33
CA ASP A 37 19.50 -9.11 3.78
C ASP A 37 19.92 -7.75 4.35
N LYS A 38 18.97 -6.81 4.54
CA LYS A 38 19.26 -5.45 5.00
C LYS A 38 18.62 -5.17 6.35
N SER A 39 19.30 -4.32 7.13
CA SER A 39 18.79 -3.77 8.38
C SER A 39 18.40 -2.31 8.18
N TYR A 40 17.25 -1.94 8.71
CA TYR A 40 16.69 -0.58 8.67
C TYR A 40 16.43 -0.11 10.10
N MET A 41 16.59 1.20 10.35
CA MET A 41 16.21 1.81 11.63
C MET A 41 14.91 2.57 11.43
N VAL A 42 14.00 2.48 12.40
CA VAL A 42 12.76 3.24 12.42
C VAL A 42 13.10 4.71 12.73
N VAL A 43 12.88 5.59 11.77
CA VAL A 43 13.23 7.02 11.88
C VAL A 43 12.02 7.94 12.03
N PHE A 44 10.84 7.45 11.65
CA PHE A 44 9.61 8.21 11.68
C PHE A 44 8.40 7.27 11.68
N ASN A 45 7.41 7.57 12.50
CA ASN A 45 6.14 6.86 12.55
C ASN A 45 5.03 7.81 12.07
N PHE A 46 4.29 7.39 11.03
CA PHE A 46 3.10 8.09 10.60
C PHE A 46 1.93 7.77 11.53
N ASP A 47 1.58 8.72 12.39
CA ASP A 47 0.48 8.61 13.36
C ASP A 47 -0.90 8.85 12.73
N ASN A 48 -0.96 9.40 11.51
CA ASN A 48 -2.18 9.58 10.74
C ASN A 48 -1.93 9.56 9.22
N TYR A 49 -2.99 9.25 8.46
CA TYR A 49 -2.94 9.15 7.00
C TYR A 49 -2.63 10.50 6.30
N PRO A 50 -3.19 11.66 6.71
CA PRO A 50 -2.83 12.94 6.09
C PRO A 50 -1.33 13.28 6.08
N LYS A 51 -0.61 13.05 7.19
CA LYS A 51 0.85 13.24 7.25
C LYS A 51 1.58 12.28 6.31
N TYR A 52 1.11 11.04 6.20
CA TYR A 52 1.66 10.08 5.25
C TYR A 52 1.46 10.55 3.80
N GLU A 53 0.28 11.03 3.46
CA GLU A 53 -0.03 11.54 2.12
C GLU A 53 0.79 12.79 1.77
N GLU A 54 0.99 13.69 2.73
CA GLU A 54 1.92 14.81 2.59
C GLU A 54 3.36 14.35 2.33
N PHE A 55 3.86 13.41 3.13
CA PHE A 55 5.19 12.85 2.93
C PHE A 55 5.36 12.22 1.54
N GLN A 56 4.38 11.45 1.08
CA GLN A 56 4.39 10.84 -0.26
C GLN A 56 4.44 11.91 -1.35
N ARG A 57 3.60 12.94 -1.25
CA ARG A 57 3.59 14.08 -2.18
C ARG A 57 4.94 14.79 -2.20
N ASN A 58 5.49 15.11 -1.03
CA ASN A 58 6.77 15.83 -0.94
C ASN A 58 7.91 14.98 -1.51
N THR A 59 7.93 13.66 -1.24
CA THR A 59 8.91 12.73 -1.82
C THR A 59 8.81 12.67 -3.34
N LEU A 60 7.59 12.65 -3.89
CA LEU A 60 7.38 12.68 -5.34
C LEU A 60 7.88 14.00 -5.96
N ILE A 61 7.59 15.14 -5.33
CA ILE A 61 8.11 16.44 -5.76
C ILE A 61 9.64 16.41 -5.78
N MET A 62 10.29 15.97 -4.70
CA MET A 62 11.75 15.87 -4.64
C MET A 62 12.32 15.02 -5.77
N LYS A 63 11.71 13.85 -6.03
CA LYS A 63 12.16 12.95 -7.11
C LYS A 63 12.05 13.62 -8.48
N ASN A 64 10.93 14.29 -8.75
CA ASN A 64 10.69 14.98 -10.01
C ASN A 64 11.62 16.19 -10.18
N THR A 65 11.79 17.00 -9.14
CA THR A 65 12.72 18.13 -9.12
C THR A 65 14.15 17.66 -9.35
N ASN A 66 14.59 16.58 -8.70
CA ASN A 66 15.93 16.02 -8.92
C ASN A 66 16.13 15.53 -10.37
N ALA A 67 15.13 14.90 -10.98
CA ALA A 67 15.19 14.51 -12.38
C ALA A 67 15.31 15.73 -13.31
N ALA A 68 14.55 16.80 -13.04
CA ALA A 68 14.64 18.05 -13.78
C ALA A 68 16.01 18.74 -13.62
N ILE A 69 16.59 18.73 -12.42
CA ILE A 69 17.95 19.22 -12.16
C ILE A 69 18.98 18.48 -13.02
N LEU A 70 18.92 17.15 -13.05
CA LEU A 70 19.86 16.33 -13.84
C LEU A 70 19.71 16.59 -15.34
N ASP A 71 18.47 16.72 -15.85
CA ASP A 71 18.19 17.08 -17.25
C ASP A 71 18.72 18.47 -17.60
N LEU A 72 18.56 19.46 -16.71
CA LEU A 72 19.11 20.81 -16.89
C LEU A 72 20.64 20.82 -16.90
N ILE A 73 21.29 20.05 -16.03
CA ILE A 73 22.76 19.91 -16.02
C ILE A 73 23.25 19.37 -17.36
N ASP A 74 22.60 18.33 -17.90
CA ASP A 74 22.95 17.75 -19.21
C ASP A 74 22.75 18.76 -20.35
N LYS A 75 21.63 19.50 -20.34
CA LYS A 75 21.36 20.56 -21.34
C LYS A 75 22.39 21.68 -21.28
N ILE A 76 22.76 22.17 -20.09
CA ILE A 76 23.79 23.19 -19.90
C ILE A 76 25.14 22.71 -20.43
N GLY A 77 25.46 21.43 -20.25
CA GLY A 77 26.69 20.81 -20.76
C GLY A 77 26.76 20.74 -22.29
N LYS A 78 25.61 20.72 -22.96
CA LYS A 78 25.48 20.64 -24.43
C LYS A 78 25.22 22.00 -25.10
N GLU A 79 24.81 23.01 -24.34
CA GLU A 79 24.47 24.32 -24.85
C GLU A 79 25.72 25.13 -25.21
N SER A 80 25.74 25.64 -26.44
CA SER A 80 26.85 26.43 -27.00
C SER A 80 26.52 27.93 -27.05
N ASP A 81 25.24 28.31 -27.06
CA ASP A 81 24.83 29.71 -26.99
C ASP A 81 24.96 30.27 -25.55
N PRO A 82 25.77 31.31 -25.31
CA PRO A 82 25.96 31.89 -23.98
C PRO A 82 24.67 32.43 -23.33
N VAL A 83 23.73 32.95 -24.14
CA VAL A 83 22.49 33.53 -23.63
C VAL A 83 21.53 32.41 -23.19
N ALA A 84 21.33 31.40 -24.03
CA ALA A 84 20.58 30.20 -23.66
C ALA A 84 21.18 29.49 -22.45
N LYS A 85 22.51 29.35 -22.39
CA LYS A 85 23.21 28.75 -21.25
C LYS A 85 22.95 29.49 -19.94
N THR A 86 23.04 30.82 -19.95
CA THR A 86 22.74 31.65 -18.78
C THR A 86 21.29 31.49 -18.31
N ASN A 87 20.34 31.35 -19.25
CA ASN A 87 18.94 31.11 -18.92
C ASN A 87 18.71 29.72 -18.29
N LEU A 88 19.36 28.69 -18.81
CA LEU A 88 19.32 27.34 -18.25
C LEU A 88 19.96 27.29 -16.85
N GLU A 89 21.09 27.97 -16.63
CA GLU A 89 21.73 28.07 -15.31
C GLU A 89 20.84 28.76 -14.28
N ARG A 90 20.08 29.79 -14.70
CA ARG A 90 19.08 30.44 -13.82
C ARG A 90 17.95 29.49 -13.43
N GLN A 91 17.44 28.72 -14.39
CA GLN A 91 16.43 27.70 -14.11
C GLN A 91 16.98 26.61 -13.19
N LEU A 92 18.20 26.13 -13.44
CA LEU A 92 18.87 25.15 -12.59
C LEU A 92 18.95 25.65 -11.14
N LYS A 93 19.34 26.91 -10.93
CA LYS A 93 19.39 27.50 -9.59
C LYS A 93 18.01 27.54 -8.92
N GLN A 94 16.96 27.90 -9.65
CA GLN A 94 15.59 27.90 -9.12
C GLN A 94 15.18 26.50 -8.65
N PHE A 95 15.39 25.47 -9.47
CA PHE A 95 15.07 24.09 -9.09
C PHE A 95 15.93 23.59 -7.92
N GLN A 96 17.20 23.99 -7.83
CA GLN A 96 18.06 23.66 -6.69
C GLN A 96 17.56 24.32 -5.40
N ASP A 97 17.17 25.60 -5.45
CA ASP A 97 16.61 26.31 -4.29
C ASP A 97 15.29 25.66 -3.83
N GLU A 98 14.40 25.29 -4.75
CA GLU A 98 13.15 24.56 -4.45
C GLU A 98 13.43 23.19 -3.83
N PHE A 99 14.40 22.45 -4.38
CA PHE A 99 14.82 21.16 -3.86
C PHE A 99 15.34 21.29 -2.43
N ASP A 100 16.20 22.26 -2.15
CA ASP A 100 16.78 22.49 -0.84
C ASP A 100 15.74 22.90 0.21
N ILE A 101 14.74 23.71 -0.17
CA ILE A 101 13.60 24.06 0.70
C ILE A 101 12.81 22.79 1.06
N ASN A 102 12.54 21.93 0.08
CA ASN A 102 11.80 20.71 0.31
C ASN A 102 12.61 19.69 1.12
N ASP A 103 13.91 19.50 0.82
CA ASP A 103 14.80 18.61 1.58
C ASP A 103 14.89 19.06 3.06
N LYS A 104 15.02 20.37 3.34
CA LYS A 104 14.99 20.89 4.72
C LYS A 104 13.66 20.65 5.41
N THR A 105 12.55 20.78 4.69
CA THR A 105 11.21 20.49 5.22
C THR A 105 11.09 19.00 5.56
N MET A 106 11.57 18.14 4.67
CA MET A 106 11.55 16.70 4.83
C MET A 106 12.44 16.21 5.98
N GLN A 107 13.62 16.81 6.15
CA GLN A 107 14.52 16.55 7.27
C GLN A 107 13.87 16.90 8.61
N ARG A 108 13.29 18.10 8.73
CA ARG A 108 12.66 18.57 9.98
C ARG A 108 11.36 17.82 10.30
N GLY A 109 10.54 17.59 9.29
CA GLY A 109 9.21 17.01 9.48
C GLY A 109 9.22 15.49 9.65
N TYR A 110 10.18 14.81 9.03
CA TYR A 110 10.13 13.35 8.84
C TYR A 110 11.46 12.63 9.10
N ASN A 111 12.51 13.31 9.57
CA ASN A 111 13.88 12.78 9.66
C ASN A 111 14.36 12.17 8.32
N PHE A 112 13.85 12.71 7.21
CA PHE A 112 14.09 12.21 5.86
C PHE A 112 15.18 13.03 5.17
N SER A 113 16.10 12.38 4.46
CA SER A 113 17.14 13.03 3.66
C SER A 113 17.24 12.35 2.31
N SER A 114 17.24 13.13 1.23
CA SER A 114 17.42 12.62 -0.14
C SER A 114 18.66 11.73 -0.36
N LYS A 115 19.65 11.78 0.55
CA LYS A 115 20.91 11.02 0.47
C LYS A 115 20.84 9.61 1.09
N ARG A 116 19.69 9.19 1.62
CA ARG A 116 19.51 7.89 2.28
C ARG A 116 18.44 7.06 1.60
N ASN A 117 18.56 5.74 1.73
CA ASN A 117 17.55 4.79 1.28
C ASN A 117 16.56 4.54 2.40
N TYR A 118 15.27 4.76 2.14
CA TYR A 118 14.20 4.52 3.08
C TYR A 118 13.30 3.38 2.60
N MET A 119 12.71 2.68 3.56
CA MET A 119 11.66 1.71 3.31
C MET A 119 10.43 2.15 4.09
N LEU A 120 9.29 2.23 3.41
CA LEU A 120 8.02 2.43 4.06
C LEU A 120 7.54 1.10 4.64
N MET A 121 7.18 1.11 5.92
CA MET A 121 6.66 -0.04 6.63
C MET A 121 5.23 0.21 7.06
N PHE A 122 4.31 -0.66 6.64
CA PHE A 122 2.93 -0.63 7.13
C PHE A 122 2.84 -1.50 8.38
N LEU A 123 2.58 -0.88 9.53
CA LEU A 123 2.35 -1.60 10.78
C LEU A 123 0.88 -1.98 10.95
N LYS A 124 -0.02 -1.21 10.33
CA LYS A 124 -1.45 -1.44 10.36
C LYS A 124 -2.08 -1.02 9.04
N THR A 125 -2.90 -1.88 8.44
CA THR A 125 -3.75 -1.56 7.30
C THR A 125 -5.20 -1.79 7.71
N ASN A 126 -6.04 -0.76 7.57
CA ASN A 126 -7.48 -0.92 7.71
C ASN A 126 -8.07 -1.33 6.36
N ILE A 127 -8.85 -2.41 6.36
CA ILE A 127 -9.66 -2.80 5.20
C ILE A 127 -11.04 -2.22 5.41
N CYS A 128 -11.43 -1.33 4.50
CA CYS A 128 -12.71 -0.65 4.57
C CYS A 128 -13.58 -0.99 3.36
N ILE A 129 -14.90 -0.90 3.55
CA ILE A 129 -15.89 -0.99 2.48
C ILE A 129 -16.58 0.38 2.32
N PRO A 130 -16.88 0.81 1.09
CA PRO A 130 -17.63 2.05 0.89
C PRO A 130 -19.05 1.91 1.46
N ILE A 131 -19.58 3.00 2.02
CA ILE A 131 -20.98 3.09 2.45
C ILE A 131 -21.66 4.27 1.75
N SER A 132 -22.93 4.09 1.37
CA SER A 132 -23.69 5.15 0.70
C SER A 132 -24.01 6.30 1.66
N LYS A 133 -24.42 7.46 1.11
CA LYS A 133 -24.84 8.60 1.94
C LYS A 133 -26.05 8.26 2.80
N GLU A 134 -26.96 7.47 2.25
CA GLU A 134 -28.15 6.97 2.94
C GLU A 134 -27.76 6.03 4.08
N GLU A 135 -26.88 5.06 3.81
CA GLU A 135 -26.38 4.11 4.81
C GLU A 135 -25.60 4.80 5.94
N PHE A 136 -24.81 5.83 5.59
CA PHE A 136 -24.11 6.67 6.54
C PHE A 136 -25.07 7.48 7.42
N SER A 137 -26.11 8.08 6.84
CA SER A 137 -27.07 8.91 7.56
C SER A 137 -27.92 8.09 8.55
N GLN A 138 -28.20 6.84 8.20
CA GLN A 138 -29.03 5.94 9.01
C GLN A 138 -28.19 5.07 9.96
N PHE A 139 -26.85 5.09 9.82
CA PHE A 139 -25.94 4.14 10.45
C PHE A 139 -26.43 2.69 10.30
N GLN A 140 -26.87 2.36 9.10
CA GLN A 140 -27.47 1.07 8.79
C GLN A 140 -27.26 0.75 7.32
N PHE A 141 -26.81 -0.47 7.03
CA PHE A 141 -26.73 -0.97 5.66
C PHE A 141 -28.13 -1.15 5.07
N LYS A 142 -28.23 -1.18 3.74
CA LYS A 142 -29.48 -1.56 3.05
C LYS A 142 -30.00 -2.93 3.44
N SER A 143 -29.14 -3.83 3.93
CA SER A 143 -29.51 -5.14 4.48
C SER A 143 -30.23 -5.07 5.84
N GLY A 144 -30.26 -3.91 6.48
CA GLY A 144 -30.78 -3.71 7.82
C GLY A 144 -29.75 -3.91 8.94
N GLU A 145 -28.51 -4.29 8.61
CA GLU A 145 -27.42 -4.41 9.59
C GLU A 145 -26.98 -3.04 10.10
N LYS A 146 -26.85 -2.87 11.43
CA LYS A 146 -26.42 -1.61 12.04
C LYS A 146 -24.92 -1.38 11.82
N ILE A 147 -24.57 -0.15 11.46
CA ILE A 147 -23.19 0.32 11.33
C ILE A 147 -22.81 1.00 12.64
N ASN A 148 -21.66 0.64 13.19
CA ASN A 148 -21.07 1.36 14.30
C ASN A 148 -20.44 2.67 13.80
N PRO A 149 -20.88 3.87 14.25
CA PRO A 149 -20.30 5.13 13.80
C PRO A 149 -18.79 5.26 14.06
N LEU A 150 -18.27 4.58 15.09
CA LEU A 150 -16.84 4.60 15.44
C LEU A 150 -15.95 3.84 14.45
N ASP A 151 -16.55 2.99 13.61
CA ASP A 151 -15.86 2.25 12.56
C ASP A 151 -15.88 2.97 11.21
N ILE A 152 -16.51 4.15 11.15
CA ILE A 152 -16.60 4.93 9.92
C ILE A 152 -15.39 5.85 9.78
N VAL A 153 -14.77 5.79 8.61
CA VAL A 153 -13.71 6.68 8.17
C VAL A 153 -14.24 7.51 7.03
N SER A 154 -14.09 8.83 7.13
CA SER A 154 -14.49 9.78 6.08
C SER A 154 -13.23 10.30 5.37
N LYS A 155 -13.24 10.26 4.04
CA LYS A 155 -12.16 10.82 3.21
C LYS A 155 -12.77 11.44 1.95
N ASP A 156 -12.40 12.67 1.64
CA ASP A 156 -12.78 13.38 0.41
C ASP A 156 -14.31 13.38 0.13
N GLY A 157 -15.12 13.49 1.19
CA GLY A 157 -16.59 13.46 1.08
C GLY A 157 -17.20 12.08 0.86
N ALA A 158 -16.39 11.02 0.79
CA ALA A 158 -16.82 9.63 0.82
C ALA A 158 -16.70 9.05 2.25
N HIS A 159 -17.54 8.06 2.53
CA HIS A 159 -17.58 7.36 3.81
C HIS A 159 -17.28 5.89 3.60
N TYR A 160 -16.52 5.32 4.53
CA TYR A 160 -16.10 3.94 4.49
C TYR A 160 -16.26 3.32 5.87
N MET A 161 -16.81 2.10 5.96
CA MET A 161 -16.81 1.34 7.19
C MET A 161 -15.59 0.43 7.25
N ARG A 162 -14.81 0.51 8.33
CA ARG A 162 -13.74 -0.44 8.62
C ARG A 162 -14.34 -1.83 8.89
N LYS A 163 -13.99 -2.80 8.05
CA LYS A 163 -14.42 -4.19 8.17
C LYS A 163 -13.45 -5.01 9.01
N THR A 164 -12.15 -4.79 8.81
CA THR A 164 -11.09 -5.48 9.55
C THR A 164 -9.81 -4.65 9.54
N SER A 165 -8.82 -5.02 10.36
CA SER A 165 -7.46 -4.51 10.27
C SER A 165 -6.45 -5.64 10.15
N ILE A 166 -5.39 -5.36 9.41
CA ILE A 166 -4.19 -6.18 9.34
C ILE A 166 -3.14 -5.48 10.19
N ASP A 167 -2.76 -6.12 11.28
CA ASP A 167 -1.77 -5.60 12.23
C ASP A 167 -0.43 -6.36 12.07
N GLY A 168 0.68 -5.64 12.25
CA GLY A 168 2.03 -6.17 12.19
C GLY A 168 2.69 -6.06 10.81
N PHE A 169 3.99 -5.77 10.81
CA PHE A 169 4.77 -5.52 9.59
C PHE A 169 4.79 -6.71 8.62
N SER A 170 5.01 -7.92 9.13
CA SER A 170 5.12 -9.13 8.30
C SER A 170 3.82 -9.41 7.55
N GLU A 171 2.69 -9.38 8.27
CA GLU A 171 1.38 -9.68 7.69
C GLU A 171 0.94 -8.58 6.72
N ASN A 172 1.20 -7.31 7.04
CA ASN A 172 0.99 -6.21 6.11
C ASN A 172 1.84 -6.34 4.85
N THR A 173 3.11 -6.75 4.96
CA THR A 173 3.98 -6.95 3.79
C THR A 173 3.41 -8.01 2.87
N GLN A 174 2.96 -9.14 3.40
CA GLN A 174 2.31 -10.18 2.59
C GLN A 174 1.04 -9.65 1.93
N PHE A 175 0.16 -9.01 2.69
CA PHE A 175 -1.06 -8.43 2.16
C PHE A 175 -0.78 -7.44 1.01
N GLN A 176 0.13 -6.49 1.22
CA GLN A 176 0.49 -5.48 0.22
C GLN A 176 1.11 -6.11 -1.03
N LYS A 177 1.86 -7.21 -0.88
CA LYS A 177 2.38 -7.98 -2.00
C LYS A 177 1.24 -8.60 -2.80
N VAL A 178 0.36 -9.38 -2.17
CA VAL A 178 -0.75 -10.07 -2.85
C VAL A 178 -1.69 -9.05 -3.52
N LEU A 179 -1.97 -7.93 -2.84
CA LEU A 179 -2.77 -6.84 -3.40
C LEU A 179 -2.11 -6.22 -4.64
N ARG A 180 -0.80 -5.93 -4.57
CA ARG A 180 -0.05 -5.41 -5.71
C ARG A 180 -0.05 -6.39 -6.88
N ASP A 181 0.22 -7.66 -6.63
CA ASP A 181 0.25 -8.70 -7.65
C ASP A 181 -1.12 -8.77 -8.36
N SER A 182 -2.22 -8.79 -7.59
CA SER A 182 -3.59 -8.77 -8.14
C SER A 182 -3.86 -7.56 -9.04
N LEU A 183 -3.47 -6.35 -8.61
CA LEU A 183 -3.65 -5.12 -9.38
C LEU A 183 -2.79 -5.12 -10.65
N THR A 184 -1.55 -5.58 -10.57
CA THR A 184 -0.64 -5.71 -11.71
C THR A 184 -1.22 -6.68 -12.74
N TYR A 185 -1.64 -7.88 -12.33
CA TYR A 185 -2.23 -8.87 -13.24
C TYR A 185 -3.48 -8.33 -13.94
N ARG A 186 -4.36 -7.61 -13.23
CA ARG A 186 -5.53 -6.95 -13.84
C ARG A 186 -5.12 -5.93 -14.90
N SER A 187 -4.10 -5.11 -14.62
CA SER A 187 -3.61 -4.11 -15.58
C SER A 187 -2.99 -4.77 -16.82
N GLU A 188 -2.14 -5.77 -16.62
CA GLU A 188 -1.49 -6.50 -17.70
C GLU A 188 -2.49 -7.26 -18.58
N LEU A 189 -3.49 -7.92 -17.97
CA LEU A 189 -4.58 -8.56 -18.70
C LEU A 189 -5.35 -7.57 -19.57
N ALA A 190 -5.66 -6.38 -19.04
CA ALA A 190 -6.34 -5.34 -19.82
C ALA A 190 -5.50 -4.88 -21.02
N GLN A 191 -4.18 -4.72 -20.83
CA GLN A 191 -3.26 -4.36 -21.92
C GLN A 191 -3.13 -5.48 -22.96
N LEU A 192 -3.01 -6.74 -22.53
CA LEU A 192 -2.88 -7.89 -23.43
C LEU A 192 -4.16 -8.13 -24.22
N ARG A 193 -5.34 -8.03 -23.60
CA ARG A 193 -6.63 -8.13 -24.30
C ARG A 193 -6.77 -7.04 -25.37
N LYS A 194 -6.42 -5.80 -25.03
CA LYS A 194 -6.39 -4.70 -26.01
C LYS A 194 -5.41 -4.96 -27.15
N ARG A 195 -4.25 -5.58 -26.88
CA ARG A 195 -3.28 -5.96 -27.93
C ARG A 195 -3.83 -7.08 -28.81
N LEU A 196 -4.51 -8.07 -28.24
CA LEU A 196 -5.14 -9.18 -28.96
C LEU A 196 -6.18 -8.66 -29.96
N ASP A 197 -7.03 -7.73 -29.55
CA ASP A 197 -8.08 -7.14 -30.40
C ASP A 197 -7.52 -6.40 -31.62
N ASN A 198 -6.28 -5.90 -31.53
CA ASN A 198 -5.63 -5.08 -32.55
C ASN A 198 -4.52 -5.82 -33.32
N ASN A 199 -4.35 -7.14 -33.13
CA ASN A 199 -3.26 -7.90 -33.72
C ASN A 199 -3.76 -9.03 -34.62
N SER A 200 -3.32 -9.02 -35.89
CA SER A 200 -3.66 -10.05 -36.88
C SER A 200 -2.53 -11.06 -37.13
N ASN A 201 -1.39 -10.93 -36.45
CA ASN A 201 -0.28 -11.88 -36.55
C ASN A 201 -0.61 -13.13 -35.72
N LEU A 202 -0.88 -14.26 -36.39
CA LEU A 202 -1.29 -15.52 -35.75
C LEU A 202 -0.31 -16.02 -34.68
N LYS A 203 1.00 -15.83 -34.88
CA LYS A 203 2.00 -16.24 -33.89
C LYS A 203 1.91 -15.39 -32.63
N GLU A 204 1.84 -14.08 -32.80
CA GLU A 204 1.71 -13.15 -31.66
C GLU A 204 0.36 -13.30 -30.96
N VAL A 205 -0.72 -13.57 -31.70
CA VAL A 205 -2.04 -13.87 -31.12
C VAL A 205 -1.95 -15.10 -30.21
N SER A 206 -1.32 -16.19 -30.66
CA SER A 206 -1.11 -17.39 -29.84
C SER A 206 -0.30 -17.09 -28.57
N GLU A 207 0.83 -16.39 -28.69
CA GLU A 207 1.68 -16.03 -27.55
C GLU A 207 0.96 -15.10 -26.54
N ILE A 208 0.14 -14.17 -27.04
CA ILE A 208 -0.68 -13.29 -26.19
C ILE A 208 -1.77 -14.11 -25.48
N SER A 209 -2.44 -15.03 -26.18
CA SER A 209 -3.47 -15.89 -25.58
C SER A 209 -2.91 -16.79 -24.48
N GLU A 210 -1.72 -17.37 -24.66
CA GLU A 210 -1.04 -18.17 -23.62
C GLU A 210 -0.77 -17.33 -22.37
N LYS A 211 -0.19 -16.13 -22.54
CA LYS A 211 0.08 -15.21 -21.42
C LYS A 211 -1.18 -14.77 -20.70
N ILE A 212 -2.28 -14.53 -21.43
CA ILE A 212 -3.57 -14.22 -20.83
C ILE A 212 -4.03 -15.37 -19.93
N ALA A 213 -3.98 -16.62 -20.41
CA ALA A 213 -4.40 -17.77 -19.62
C ALA A 213 -3.55 -17.96 -18.34
N GLU A 214 -2.24 -17.75 -18.43
CA GLU A 214 -1.34 -17.78 -17.27
C GLU A 214 -1.67 -16.69 -16.24
N LEU A 215 -1.84 -15.45 -16.71
CA LEU A 215 -2.17 -14.30 -15.85
C LEU A 215 -3.57 -14.42 -15.24
N GLU A 216 -4.56 -14.98 -15.95
CA GLU A 216 -5.89 -15.24 -15.40
C GLU A 216 -5.84 -16.26 -14.26
N LYS A 217 -5.02 -17.31 -14.40
CA LYS A 217 -4.80 -18.28 -13.33
C LYS A 217 -4.11 -17.63 -12.13
N ALA A 218 -3.07 -16.84 -12.35
CA ALA A 218 -2.36 -16.12 -11.30
C ALA A 218 -3.26 -15.10 -10.58
N LEU A 219 -4.07 -14.35 -11.34
CA LEU A 219 -5.05 -13.42 -10.81
C LEU A 219 -6.06 -14.14 -9.92
N LYS A 220 -6.66 -15.23 -10.40
CA LYS A 220 -7.61 -16.03 -9.61
C LYS A 220 -7.01 -16.52 -8.29
N GLN A 221 -5.77 -16.98 -8.31
CA GLN A 221 -5.07 -17.41 -7.09
C GLN A 221 -4.85 -16.24 -6.13
N SER A 222 -4.37 -15.09 -6.62
CA SER A 222 -4.18 -13.89 -5.80
C SER A 222 -5.48 -13.37 -5.19
N GLU A 223 -6.57 -13.33 -5.95
CA GLU A 223 -7.89 -12.90 -5.47
C GLU A 223 -8.48 -13.88 -4.46
N GLN A 224 -8.25 -15.17 -4.65
CA GLN A 224 -8.64 -16.19 -3.68
C GLN A 224 -7.87 -16.00 -2.36
N GLU A 225 -6.59 -15.68 -2.39
CA GLU A 225 -5.83 -15.34 -1.16
C GLU A 225 -6.37 -14.06 -0.51
N LEU A 226 -6.63 -13.00 -1.29
CA LEU A 226 -7.25 -11.76 -0.79
C LEU A 226 -8.61 -12.02 -0.12
N PHE A 227 -9.43 -12.90 -0.71
CA PHE A 227 -10.73 -13.25 -0.17
C PHE A 227 -10.64 -14.12 1.08
N THR A 228 -9.89 -15.22 1.01
CA THR A 228 -9.85 -16.22 2.08
C THR A 228 -9.07 -15.75 3.30
N LYS A 229 -7.94 -15.06 3.09
CA LYS A 229 -7.07 -14.61 4.18
C LYS A 229 -7.47 -13.25 4.74
N TYR A 230 -7.95 -12.33 3.88
CA TYR A 230 -8.18 -10.93 4.25
C TYR A 230 -9.63 -10.48 4.16
N GLY A 231 -10.55 -11.35 3.72
CA GLY A 231 -11.98 -11.06 3.67
C GLY A 231 -12.39 -10.00 2.64
N LEU A 232 -11.51 -9.72 1.67
CA LEU A 232 -11.80 -8.85 0.53
C LEU A 232 -12.64 -9.63 -0.49
N LYS A 233 -13.94 -9.34 -0.56
CA LYS A 233 -14.77 -9.80 -1.68
C LYS A 233 -14.39 -8.96 -2.90
N GLY A 234 -13.97 -9.62 -3.98
CA GLY A 234 -13.78 -9.02 -5.29
C GLY A 234 -15.08 -8.51 -5.89
#